data_AF-A0A9W9YGJ8-F1
#
_entry.id   AF-A0A9W9YGJ8-F1
#
_cell.length_a   1.000
_cell.length_b   1.000
_cell.length_c   1.000
_cell.angle_alpha   90.00
_cell.angle_beta   90.00
_cell.angle_gamma   90.00
#
_symmetry.space_group_name_H-M   'P 1'
#
loop_
_entity.id
_entity.type
_entity.pdbx_description
1 polymer ?
#
loop_
_entity_poly.entity_id
_entity_poly.type
_entity_poly.pdbx_seq_one_letter_code
_entity_poly.pdbx_strand_id
1 'polypeptide(L)'
;MVIQFGFVTMFVAAFPLAPLFALINNILELRIDAINFAVNFRRPVAERAQGIGVWFDILRTMSWFAVLANSFVIAFTSEFIPRYKEYFDSVEPYDFNRQYFFVLAVRLGFVIIFQYFVFFTVGFLDWLIPDVPRKLEVKIKRENYVARECLTRSEAEASHDLDARVSGTGGSANSLYISCENVNNRSKNPSIAGSKLGVNRT
;
A
#
# COMPACT_ATOMS: atom_id res chain seq x y z
N MET A 1 10.21 6.32 13.67
CA MET A 1 8.90 6.47 12.96
C MET A 1 7.79 5.42 13.24
N VAL A 2 7.85 4.16 12.79
CA VAL A 2 6.67 3.23 12.83
C VAL A 2 6.15 2.95 14.25
N ILE A 3 7.03 2.62 15.18
CA ILE A 3 6.65 2.34 16.58
C ILE A 3 5.93 3.54 17.21
N GLN A 4 6.40 4.76 16.93
CA GLN A 4 5.77 5.99 17.39
C GLN A 4 4.36 6.17 16.81
N PHE A 5 4.17 5.88 15.53
CA PHE A 5 2.83 5.87 14.92
C PHE A 5 1.90 4.87 15.63
N GLY A 6 2.39 3.69 16.00
CA GLY A 6 1.63 2.70 16.76
C GLY A 6 1.17 3.23 18.11
N PHE A 7 2.09 3.80 18.89
CA PHE A 7 1.74 4.40 20.19
C PHE A 7 0.73 5.53 20.08
N VAL A 8 0.91 6.41 19.10
CA VAL A 8 0.01 7.56 18.89
C VAL A 8 -1.39 7.09 18.51
N THR A 9 -1.51 6.09 17.64
CA THR A 9 -2.82 5.66 17.13
C THR A 9 -3.56 4.70 18.06
N MET A 10 -2.87 3.77 18.72
CA MET A 10 -3.51 2.79 19.63
C MET A 10 -3.94 3.36 20.97
N PHE A 11 -3.25 4.40 21.48
CA PHE A 11 -3.48 4.91 22.85
C PHE A 11 -3.99 6.35 22.90
N VAL A 12 -4.46 6.90 21.77
CA VAL A 12 -4.98 8.27 21.71
C VAL A 12 -6.16 8.49 22.66
N ALA A 13 -7.02 7.48 22.84
CA ALA A 13 -8.17 7.54 23.74
C ALA A 13 -7.77 7.64 25.22
N ALA A 14 -6.60 7.09 25.59
CA ALA A 14 -6.08 7.14 26.95
C ALA A 14 -5.24 8.41 27.19
N PHE A 15 -4.52 8.89 26.17
CA PHE A 15 -3.66 10.05 26.29
C PHE A 15 -3.73 10.97 25.05
N PRO A 16 -4.59 12.01 25.08
CA PRO A 16 -4.85 12.86 23.91
C PRO A 16 -3.67 13.78 23.55
N LEU A 17 -2.68 13.97 24.43
CA LEU A 17 -1.47 14.76 24.16
C LEU A 17 -0.36 13.96 23.45
N ALA A 18 -0.53 12.65 23.23
CA ALA A 18 0.46 11.81 22.53
C ALA A 18 0.88 12.36 21.15
N PRO A 19 -0.03 12.87 20.29
CA PRO A 19 0.34 13.42 18.99
C PRO A 19 1.27 14.64 19.09
N LEU A 20 1.16 15.45 20.15
CA LEU A 20 2.01 16.62 20.35
C LEU A 20 3.46 16.19 20.63
N PHE A 21 3.66 15.22 21.51
CA PHE A 21 5.00 14.69 21.79
C PHE A 21 5.60 13.98 20.57
N ALA A 22 4.77 13.26 19.81
CA ALA A 22 5.18 12.68 18.54
C ALA A 22 5.63 13.74 17.52
N LEU A 23 4.94 14.88 17.44
CA LEU A 23 5.34 15.98 16.57
C LEU A 23 6.71 16.56 16.95
N ILE A 24 6.93 16.81 18.24
CA ILE A 24 8.21 17.31 18.75
C ILE A 24 9.33 16.30 18.46
N ASN A 25 9.08 15.01 18.73
CA ASN A 25 10.05 13.96 18.44
C ASN A 25 10.37 13.89 16.93
N ASN A 26 9.35 13.93 16.06
CA ASN A 26 9.56 13.91 14.61
C ASN A 26 10.39 15.09 14.10
N ILE A 27 10.23 16.29 14.70
CA ILE A 27 11.03 17.46 14.33
C ILE A 27 12.50 17.25 14.72
N LEU A 28 12.75 16.72 15.92
CA LEU A 28 14.11 16.41 16.38
C LEU A 28 14.74 15.27 15.58
N GLU A 29 13.99 14.18 15.35
CA GLU A 29 14.40 13.00 14.55
C GLU A 29 14.80 13.45 13.13
N LEU A 30 14.01 14.33 12.47
CA LEU A 30 14.36 14.86 11.15
C LEU A 30 15.69 15.63 11.14
N ARG A 31 15.97 16.42 12.18
CA ARG A 31 17.21 17.21 12.27
C ARG A 31 18.41 16.31 12.56
N ILE A 32 18.26 15.39 13.50
CA ILE A 32 19.30 14.44 13.89
C ILE A 32 19.64 13.51 12.73
N ASP A 33 18.64 12.97 12.02
CA ASP A 33 18.84 12.13 10.84
C ASP A 33 19.60 12.89 9.74
N ALA A 34 19.24 14.16 9.49
CA ALA A 34 19.95 14.99 8.51
C ALA A 34 21.42 15.22 8.88
N ILE A 35 21.71 15.51 10.15
CA ILE A 35 23.10 15.66 10.65
C ILE A 35 23.85 14.34 10.51
N ASN A 36 23.22 13.22 10.88
CA ASN A 36 23.84 11.91 10.77
C ASN A 36 24.19 11.56 9.31
N PHE A 37 23.29 11.84 8.36
CA PHE A 37 23.57 11.64 6.94
C PHE A 37 24.64 12.59 6.38
N ALA A 38 24.73 13.81 6.89
CA ALA A 38 25.68 14.81 6.40
C ALA A 38 27.09 14.63 6.97
N VAL A 39 27.22 14.22 8.23
CA VAL A 39 28.49 14.24 8.98
C VAL A 39 28.94 12.84 9.42
N ASN A 40 28.01 11.99 9.86
CA ASN A 40 28.37 10.74 10.55
C ASN A 40 28.38 9.51 9.63
N PHE A 41 27.62 9.52 8.52
CA PHE A 41 27.56 8.42 7.57
C PHE A 41 28.39 8.68 6.32
N ARG A 42 28.96 7.60 5.77
CA ARG A 42 29.54 7.64 4.41
C ARG A 42 28.42 7.75 3.39
N ARG A 43 28.71 8.40 2.26
CA ARG A 43 27.75 8.62 1.18
C ARG A 43 27.16 7.29 0.69
N PRO A 44 25.84 7.08 0.80
CA PRO A 44 25.19 5.87 0.30
C PRO A 44 25.05 5.90 -1.23
N VAL A 45 24.97 4.73 -1.85
CA VAL A 45 24.68 4.58 -3.29
C VAL A 45 23.18 4.82 -3.49
N ALA A 46 22.83 5.65 -4.48
CA ALA A 46 21.44 5.97 -4.76
C ALA A 46 20.73 4.78 -5.43
N GLU A 47 19.72 4.25 -4.75
CA GLU A 47 18.82 3.22 -5.29
C GLU A 47 17.46 3.86 -5.64
N ARG A 48 16.85 3.42 -6.74
CA ARG A 48 15.52 3.90 -7.13
C ARG A 48 14.45 3.10 -6.38
N ALA A 49 13.74 3.76 -5.47
CA ALA A 49 12.56 3.21 -4.82
C ALA A 49 11.29 3.90 -5.33
N GLN A 50 10.29 3.12 -5.75
CA GLN A 50 8.98 3.63 -6.18
C GLN A 50 8.05 3.93 -4.98
N GLY A 51 8.36 3.38 -3.80
CA GLY A 51 7.59 3.59 -2.57
C GLY A 51 8.33 3.06 -1.34
N ILE A 52 7.68 3.12 -0.18
CA ILE A 52 8.24 2.68 1.11
C ILE A 52 8.28 1.14 1.26
N GLY A 53 7.62 0.39 0.38
CA GLY A 53 7.59 -1.08 0.39
C GLY A 53 6.71 -1.66 1.52
N VAL A 54 7.15 -2.78 2.10
CA VAL A 54 6.44 -3.57 3.13
C VAL A 54 5.99 -2.73 4.34
N TRP A 55 6.71 -1.65 4.64
CA TRP A 55 6.33 -0.73 5.71
C TRP A 55 4.93 -0.15 5.55
N PHE A 56 4.43 0.02 4.33
CA PHE A 56 3.07 0.47 4.10
C PHE A 56 2.04 -0.56 4.57
N ASP A 57 2.28 -1.85 4.31
CA ASP A 57 1.41 -2.94 4.78
C ASP A 57 1.47 -3.07 6.31
N ILE A 58 2.64 -2.85 6.91
CA ILE A 58 2.79 -2.81 8.37
C ILE A 58 1.97 -1.65 8.96
N LEU A 59 2.05 -0.45 8.38
CA LEU A 59 1.28 0.70 8.86
C LEU A 59 -0.22 0.46 8.72
N ARG A 60 -0.66 -0.10 7.58
CA ARG A 60 -2.07 -0.43 7.33
C ARG A 60 -2.61 -1.45 8.33
N THR A 61 -1.87 -2.54 8.58
CA THR A 61 -2.26 -3.55 9.57
C THR A 61 -2.30 -2.94 10.97
N MET A 62 -1.32 -2.11 11.32
CA MET A 62 -1.30 -1.44 12.61
C MET A 62 -2.47 -0.46 12.80
N SER A 63 -2.91 0.25 11.75
CA SER A 63 -4.13 1.07 11.79
C SER A 63 -5.39 0.25 12.05
N TRP A 64 -5.49 -0.95 11.47
CA TRP A 64 -6.60 -1.87 11.73
C TRP A 64 -6.64 -2.29 13.21
N PHE A 65 -5.50 -2.67 13.77
CA PHE A 65 -5.38 -2.99 15.20
C PHE A 65 -5.63 -1.78 16.10
N ALA A 66 -5.28 -0.56 15.66
CA ALA A 66 -5.57 0.66 16.41
C ALA A 66 -7.08 0.92 16.54
N VAL A 67 -7.85 0.70 15.48
CA VAL A 67 -9.33 0.79 15.56
C VAL A 67 -9.88 -0.23 16.56
N LEU A 68 -9.37 -1.46 16.52
CA LEU A 68 -9.76 -2.51 17.46
C LEU A 68 -9.45 -2.12 18.91
N ALA A 69 -8.22 -1.71 19.21
CA ALA A 69 -7.79 -1.33 20.55
C ALA A 69 -8.63 -0.15 21.10
N ASN A 70 -8.81 0.92 20.32
CA ASN A 70 -9.60 2.08 20.76
C ASN A 70 -11.08 1.72 20.96
N SER A 71 -11.65 0.83 20.14
CA SER A 71 -13.04 0.38 20.30
C SER A 71 -13.24 -0.35 21.63
N PHE A 72 -12.28 -1.20 22.03
CA PHE A 72 -12.30 -1.89 23.30
C PHE A 72 -12.08 -0.95 24.48
N VAL A 73 -11.15 0.00 24.37
CA VAL A 73 -10.95 1.03 25.39
C VAL A 73 -12.27 1.74 25.65
N ILE A 74 -12.94 2.26 24.62
CA ILE A 74 -14.21 2.97 24.78
C ILE A 74 -15.29 2.05 25.40
N ALA A 75 -15.42 0.81 24.93
CA ALA A 75 -16.46 -0.11 25.40
C ALA A 75 -16.30 -0.55 26.87
N PHE A 76 -15.06 -0.65 27.36
CA PHE A 76 -14.78 -1.11 28.73
C PHE A 76 -14.52 0.02 29.73
N THR A 77 -14.05 1.19 29.27
CA THR A 77 -13.82 2.35 30.15
C THR A 77 -15.03 3.28 30.24
N SER A 78 -15.92 3.29 29.23
CA SER A 78 -17.06 4.19 29.26
C SER A 78 -18.09 3.77 30.33
N GLU A 79 -18.58 4.77 31.06
CA GLU A 79 -19.64 4.60 32.06
C GLU A 79 -21.04 4.48 31.44
N PHE A 80 -21.14 4.34 30.11
CA PHE A 80 -22.40 4.20 29.37
C PHE A 80 -23.23 2.99 29.79
N ILE A 81 -22.62 2.04 30.53
CA ILE A 81 -23.29 0.89 31.12
C ILE A 81 -23.09 0.98 32.64
N PRO A 82 -24.17 0.94 33.44
CA PRO A 82 -24.09 1.07 34.90
C PRO A 82 -22.98 0.18 35.47
N ARG A 83 -22.16 0.80 36.32
CA ARG A 83 -21.05 0.13 37.00
C ARG A 83 -21.63 -1.09 37.71
N TYR A 84 -21.08 -2.27 37.39
CA TYR A 84 -21.50 -3.61 37.82
C TYR A 84 -21.69 -3.81 39.35
N LYS A 85 -21.39 -2.78 40.13
CA LYS A 85 -21.44 -2.72 41.59
C LYS A 85 -22.86 -2.89 42.17
N GLU A 86 -23.91 -2.73 41.37
CA GLU A 86 -25.29 -2.99 41.79
C GLU A 86 -25.74 -4.46 41.58
N TYR A 87 -24.90 -5.32 40.96
CA TYR A 87 -25.27 -6.71 40.63
C TYR A 87 -24.72 -7.79 41.57
N PHE A 88 -23.84 -7.41 42.50
CA PHE A 88 -23.41 -8.31 43.55
C PHE A 88 -24.42 -8.21 44.69
N ASP A 89 -25.36 -9.15 44.73
CA ASP A 89 -26.13 -9.40 45.93
C ASP A 89 -25.16 -9.55 47.11
N SER A 90 -25.41 -8.82 48.20
CA SER A 90 -24.62 -8.86 49.43
C SER A 90 -24.76 -10.19 50.21
N VAL A 91 -25.32 -11.22 49.57
CA VAL A 91 -25.68 -12.50 50.15
C VAL A 91 -25.05 -13.59 49.28
N GLU A 92 -24.15 -14.39 49.87
CA GLU A 92 -23.54 -15.56 49.22
C GLU A 92 -24.61 -16.55 48.73
N PRO A 93 -24.41 -17.24 47.59
CA PRO A 93 -23.16 -17.39 46.83
C PRO A 93 -23.04 -16.46 45.62
N TYR A 94 -21.81 -16.06 45.29
CA TYR A 94 -21.48 -15.35 44.03
C TYR A 94 -21.73 -16.27 42.84
N ASP A 95 -22.92 -16.18 42.23
CA ASP A 95 -23.23 -16.92 41.00
C ASP A 95 -23.16 -16.00 39.77
N PHE A 96 -22.79 -16.56 38.61
CA PHE A 96 -22.77 -15.81 37.36
C PHE A 96 -24.21 -15.58 36.89
N ASN A 97 -24.79 -14.46 37.32
CA ASN A 97 -26.14 -14.10 36.92
C ASN A 97 -26.20 -13.87 35.38
N ARG A 98 -27.28 -14.28 34.70
CA ARG A 98 -27.51 -14.06 33.24
C ARG A 98 -27.29 -12.60 32.82
N GLN A 99 -27.45 -11.70 33.77
CA GLN A 99 -27.30 -10.26 33.60
C GLN A 99 -25.84 -9.84 33.32
N TYR A 100 -24.87 -10.59 33.83
CA TYR A 100 -23.46 -10.47 33.44
C TYR A 100 -23.29 -10.60 31.92
N PHE A 101 -23.79 -11.72 31.39
CA PHE A 101 -23.66 -12.07 29.98
C PHE A 101 -24.43 -11.11 29.09
N PHE A 102 -25.59 -10.63 29.53
CA PHE A 102 -26.35 -9.61 28.80
C PHE A 102 -25.55 -8.29 28.70
N VAL A 103 -25.02 -7.79 29.82
CA VAL A 103 -24.19 -6.57 29.84
C VAL A 103 -22.94 -6.74 28.98
N LEU A 104 -22.27 -7.90 29.06
CA LEU A 104 -21.13 -8.23 28.22
C LEU A 104 -21.50 -8.27 26.73
N ALA A 105 -22.65 -8.86 26.38
CA ALA A 105 -23.14 -8.92 25.01
C ALA A 105 -23.44 -7.53 24.45
N VAL A 106 -24.03 -6.63 25.25
CA VAL A 106 -24.26 -5.24 24.86
C VAL A 106 -22.93 -4.51 24.59
N ARG A 107 -21.91 -4.69 25.45
CA ARG A 107 -20.57 -4.11 25.24
C ARG A 107 -19.92 -4.60 23.94
N LEU A 108 -19.96 -5.90 23.70
CA LEU A 108 -19.39 -6.49 22.47
C LEU A 108 -20.18 -6.06 21.23
N GLY A 109 -21.51 -5.94 21.33
CA GLY A 109 -22.36 -5.41 20.26
C GLY A 109 -21.99 -3.97 19.90
N PHE A 110 -21.76 -3.11 20.90
CA PHE A 110 -21.27 -1.75 20.66
C PHE A 110 -19.91 -1.73 19.96
N VAL A 111 -18.96 -2.57 20.39
CA VAL A 111 -17.64 -2.70 19.77
C VAL A 111 -17.75 -3.06 18.29
N ILE A 112 -18.62 -4.02 17.94
CA ILE A 112 -18.85 -4.45 16.56
C ILE A 112 -19.44 -3.31 15.73
N ILE A 113 -20.49 -2.64 16.23
CA ILE A 113 -21.13 -1.51 15.53
C ILE A 113 -20.14 -0.37 15.30
N PHE A 114 -19.37 0.00 16.32
CA PHE A 114 -18.37 1.06 16.23
C PHE A 114 -17.27 0.72 15.23
N GLN A 115 -16.78 -0.53 15.22
CA GLN A 115 -15.80 -0.97 14.23
C GLN A 115 -16.33 -0.84 12.81
N TYR A 116 -17.54 -1.34 12.53
CA TYR A 116 -18.14 -1.22 11.20
C TYR A 116 -18.31 0.23 10.77
N PHE A 117 -18.71 1.11 11.69
CA PHE A 117 -18.81 2.54 11.41
C PHE A 117 -17.45 3.17 11.06
N VAL A 118 -16.40 2.86 11.81
CA VAL A 118 -15.06 3.38 11.53
C VAL A 118 -14.52 2.84 10.21
N PHE A 119 -14.66 1.54 9.93
CA PHE A 119 -14.25 0.98 8.64
C PHE A 119 -15.04 1.55 7.48
N PHE A 120 -16.33 1.81 7.66
CA PHE A 120 -17.15 2.48 6.66
C PHE A 120 -16.64 3.90 6.36
N THR A 121 -16.34 4.69 7.40
CA THR A 121 -15.86 6.07 7.20
C THR A 121 -14.47 6.11 6.59
N VAL A 122 -13.55 5.25 7.00
CA VAL A 122 -12.21 5.13 6.37
C VAL A 122 -12.33 4.67 4.92
N GLY A 123 -13.14 3.64 4.64
CA GLY A 123 -13.37 3.19 3.27
C GLY A 123 -14.06 4.22 2.39
N PHE A 124 -14.97 5.02 2.97
CA PHE A 124 -15.58 6.15 2.26
C PHE A 124 -14.56 7.25 1.95
N LEU A 125 -13.63 7.54 2.86
CA LEU A 125 -12.55 8.49 2.61
C LEU A 125 -11.59 8.01 1.52
N ASP A 126 -11.24 6.72 1.52
CA ASP A 126 -10.43 6.10 0.47
C ASP A 126 -11.16 6.14 -0.89
N TRP A 127 -12.49 6.05 -0.91
CA TRP A 127 -13.28 6.23 -2.13
C TRP A 127 -13.37 7.71 -2.57
N LEU A 128 -13.42 8.65 -1.62
CA LEU A 128 -13.58 10.07 -1.89
C LEU A 128 -12.29 10.72 -2.43
N ILE A 129 -11.13 10.25 -1.98
CA ILE A 129 -9.83 10.84 -2.32
C ILE A 129 -9.17 10.00 -3.42
N PRO A 130 -9.06 10.50 -4.67
CA PRO A 130 -8.37 9.77 -5.72
C PRO A 130 -6.86 9.65 -5.42
N ASP A 131 -6.32 8.44 -5.53
CA ASP A 131 -4.91 8.13 -5.23
C ASP A 131 -3.89 8.95 -6.05
N VAL A 132 -4.26 9.37 -7.27
CA VAL A 132 -3.38 10.13 -8.17
C VAL A 132 -3.95 11.54 -8.40
N PRO A 133 -3.22 12.61 -8.04
CA PRO A 133 -3.69 13.97 -8.30
C PRO A 133 -3.63 14.32 -9.79
N ARG A 134 -4.64 15.04 -10.29
CA ARG A 134 -4.80 15.42 -11.72
C ARG A 134 -3.56 16.03 -12.36
N LYS A 135 -2.79 16.83 -11.62
CA LYS A 135 -1.55 17.45 -12.13
C LYS A 135 -0.49 16.41 -12.49
N LEU A 136 -0.38 15.33 -11.71
CA LEU A 136 0.51 14.22 -12.02
C LEU A 136 0.01 13.45 -13.24
N GLU A 137 -1.29 13.21 -13.33
CA GLU A 137 -1.89 12.47 -14.44
C GLU A 137 -1.58 13.14 -15.80
N VAL A 138 -1.73 14.47 -15.88
CA VAL A 138 -1.39 15.23 -17.09
C VAL A 138 0.08 15.11 -17.44
N LYS A 139 0.97 15.17 -16.43
CA LYS A 139 2.41 15.04 -16.65
C LYS A 139 2.80 13.64 -17.12
N ILE A 140 2.25 12.59 -16.51
CA ILE A 140 2.46 11.20 -16.90
C ILE A 140 1.95 10.97 -18.33
N LYS A 141 0.77 11.50 -18.68
CA LYS A 141 0.25 11.42 -20.06
C LYS A 141 1.16 12.11 -21.06
N ARG A 142 1.72 13.28 -20.70
CA ARG A 142 2.66 14.00 -21.56
C ARG A 142 3.95 13.22 -21.76
N GLU A 143 4.55 12.70 -20.69
CA GLU A 143 5.77 11.91 -20.77
C GLU A 143 5.54 10.62 -21.57
N ASN A 144 4.41 9.95 -21.35
CA ASN A 144 4.02 8.75 -22.10
C ASN A 144 3.77 9.05 -23.59
N TYR A 145 3.17 10.20 -23.91
CA TYR A 145 2.94 10.61 -25.29
C TYR A 145 4.26 10.81 -26.04
N VAL A 146 5.19 11.58 -25.47
CA VAL A 146 6.51 11.84 -26.07
C VAL A 146 7.31 10.55 -26.23
N ALA A 147 7.28 9.66 -25.23
CA ALA A 147 7.96 8.36 -25.32
C ALA A 147 7.41 7.50 -26.48
N ARG A 148 6.08 7.49 -26.68
CA ARG A 148 5.44 6.73 -27.77
C ARG A 148 5.75 7.29 -29.15
N GLU A 149 5.79 8.61 -29.29
CA GLU A 149 6.20 9.25 -30.55
C GLU A 149 7.65 8.92 -30.91
N CYS A 150 8.58 8.98 -29.95
CA CYS A 150 9.98 8.62 -30.17
C CYS A 150 10.15 7.16 -30.64
N LEU A 151 9.41 6.23 -30.02
CA LEU A 151 9.42 4.81 -30.43
C LEU A 151 8.90 4.64 -31.86
N THR A 152 7.76 5.24 -32.17
CA THR A 152 7.15 5.16 -33.51
C THR A 152 8.07 5.72 -34.59
N ARG A 153 8.73 6.85 -34.31
CA ARG A 153 9.70 7.46 -35.23
C ARG A 153 10.90 6.53 -35.46
N SER A 154 11.44 5.91 -34.40
CA SER A 154 12.57 4.97 -34.53
C SER A 154 12.21 3.71 -35.31
N GLU A 155 10.98 3.21 -35.20
CA GLU A 155 10.48 2.06 -35.97
C GLU A 155 10.29 2.40 -37.46
N ALA A 156 9.81 3.61 -37.77
CA ALA A 156 9.67 4.08 -39.13
C ALA A 156 11.03 4.28 -39.83
N GLU A 157 12.01 4.85 -39.12
CA GLU A 157 13.39 5.00 -39.60
C GLU A 157 14.02 3.61 -39.86
N ALA A 158 13.85 2.64 -38.96
CA ALA A 158 14.34 1.28 -39.14
C ALA A 158 13.67 0.53 -40.33
N SER A 159 12.37 0.74 -40.55
CA SER A 159 11.64 0.14 -41.67
C SER A 159 12.11 0.69 -43.02
N HIS A 160 12.34 2.00 -43.11
CA HIS A 160 12.88 2.64 -44.31
C HIS A 160 14.30 2.16 -44.67
N ASP A 161 15.16 1.98 -43.66
CA ASP A 161 16.51 1.44 -43.85
C ASP A 161 16.51 -0.02 -44.35
N LEU A 162 15.55 -0.83 -43.90
CA LEU A 162 15.37 -2.19 -44.38
C LEU A 162 14.96 -2.21 -45.86
N ASP A 163 13.99 -1.38 -46.25
CA ASP A 163 13.54 -1.29 -47.64
C ASP A 163 14.65 -0.79 -48.58
N ALA A 164 15.45 0.19 -48.15
CA ALA A 164 16.62 0.66 -48.89
C ALA A 164 17.67 -0.44 -49.10
N ARG A 165 17.91 -1.28 -48.09
CA ARG A 165 18.82 -2.43 -48.19
C ARG A 165 18.28 -3.55 -49.09
N VAL A 166 16.98 -3.83 -49.03
CA VAL A 166 16.34 -4.82 -49.90
C VAL A 166 16.35 -4.36 -51.36
N SER A 167 16.12 -3.06 -51.60
CA SER A 167 16.17 -2.45 -52.94
C SER A 167 17.57 -2.52 -53.57
N GLY A 168 18.62 -2.43 -52.75
CA GLY A 168 20.02 -2.58 -53.19
C GLY A 168 20.49 -4.03 -53.38
N THR A 169 19.74 -5.02 -52.86
CA THR A 169 20.06 -6.45 -53.00
C THR A 169 19.04 -7.13 -53.91
N GLY A 170 19.24 -6.98 -55.22
CA GLY A 170 18.47 -7.73 -56.21
C GLY A 170 18.56 -9.24 -55.93
N GLY A 171 17.48 -9.84 -55.40
CA GLY A 171 17.27 -11.29 -55.44
C GLY A 171 16.80 -12.05 -54.19
N SER A 172 16.51 -11.44 -53.03
CA SER A 172 16.14 -12.23 -51.81
C SER A 172 14.98 -11.68 -50.97
N ALA A 173 13.98 -11.07 -51.61
CA ALA A 173 12.85 -10.43 -50.91
C ALA A 173 11.94 -11.42 -50.15
N ASN A 174 11.84 -12.69 -50.59
CA ASN A 174 10.89 -13.65 -50.01
C ASN A 174 11.34 -14.26 -48.67
N SER A 175 12.64 -14.26 -48.33
CA SER A 175 13.12 -14.89 -47.09
C SER A 175 13.04 -13.97 -45.87
N LEU A 176 13.13 -12.65 -46.05
CA LEU A 176 13.09 -11.68 -44.96
C LEU A 176 11.64 -11.33 -44.56
N TYR A 177 10.72 -11.29 -45.52
CA TYR A 177 9.30 -11.04 -45.24
C TYR A 177 8.69 -12.13 -44.33
N ILE A 178 9.01 -13.40 -44.59
CA ILE A 178 8.59 -14.54 -43.76
C ILE A 178 9.20 -14.50 -42.35
N SER A 179 10.38 -13.89 -42.18
CA SER A 179 11.01 -13.74 -40.87
C SER A 179 10.32 -12.66 -40.02
N CYS A 180 10.04 -11.49 -40.60
CA CYS A 180 9.36 -10.39 -39.92
C CYS A 180 7.89 -10.71 -39.58
N GLU A 181 7.17 -11.42 -40.45
CA GLU A 181 5.79 -11.85 -40.17
C GLU A 181 5.72 -12.87 -39.02
N ASN A 182 6.74 -13.75 -38.90
CA ASN A 182 6.88 -14.67 -37.78
C ASN A 182 7.23 -13.98 -36.45
N VAL A 183 7.99 -12.87 -36.47
CA VAL A 183 8.31 -12.09 -35.26
C VAL A 183 7.09 -11.28 -34.79
N ASN A 184 6.32 -10.70 -35.72
CA ASN A 184 5.12 -9.94 -35.40
C ASN A 184 4.00 -10.84 -34.82
N ASN A 185 3.84 -12.07 -35.34
CA ASN A 185 2.91 -13.06 -34.79
C ASN A 185 3.34 -13.59 -33.41
N ARG A 186 4.65 -13.66 -33.12
CA ARG A 186 5.18 -14.09 -31.81
C ARG A 186 5.00 -13.02 -30.72
N SER A 187 4.94 -11.75 -31.10
CA SER A 187 4.61 -10.64 -30.19
C SER A 187 3.11 -10.57 -29.84
N LYS A 188 2.23 -10.93 -30.80
CA LYS A 188 0.77 -10.85 -30.63
C LYS A 188 0.15 -12.02 -29.85
N ASN A 189 0.83 -13.16 -29.70
CA ASN A 189 0.35 -14.31 -28.92
C ASN A 189 1.46 -14.88 -28.00
N PRO A 190 1.52 -14.45 -26.72
CA PRO A 190 2.56 -14.88 -25.77
C PRO A 190 2.40 -16.34 -25.28
N SER A 191 1.29 -17.01 -25.60
CA SER A 191 0.79 -18.18 -24.85
C SER A 191 1.42 -19.54 -25.20
N ILE A 192 2.36 -19.64 -26.15
CA ILE A 192 2.87 -20.95 -26.65
C ILE A 192 4.41 -21.13 -26.52
N ALA A 193 5.13 -20.20 -25.91
CA ALA A 193 6.61 -20.32 -25.77
C ALA A 193 7.09 -20.93 -24.44
N GLY A 194 6.22 -21.66 -23.74
CA GLY A 194 6.52 -22.29 -22.46
C GLY A 194 6.58 -23.81 -22.53
N SER A 195 7.44 -24.42 -23.36
CA SER A 195 7.91 -25.78 -23.06
C SER A 195 9.15 -26.16 -23.88
N LYS A 196 10.08 -26.82 -23.19
CA LYS A 196 11.23 -27.57 -23.69
C LYS A 196 12.45 -26.76 -24.12
N LEU A 197 13.29 -26.45 -23.13
CA LEU A 197 14.74 -26.60 -23.26
C LEU A 197 15.26 -27.24 -21.96
N GLY A 198 15.10 -28.56 -21.86
CA GLY A 198 15.98 -29.38 -21.04
C GLY A 198 17.14 -29.82 -21.92
N VAL A 199 18.36 -29.35 -21.63
CA VAL A 199 19.60 -29.94 -22.13
C VAL A 199 20.69 -29.83 -21.07
N ASN A 200 21.09 -30.99 -20.59
CA ASN A 200 22.32 -31.39 -19.93
C ASN A 200 23.52 -30.43 -20.05
N ARG A 201 24.20 -30.22 -18.91
CA ARG A 201 25.66 -30.17 -18.86
C ARG A 201 26.16 -31.18 -17.82
N THR A 202 27.05 -32.02 -18.32
CA THR A 202 28.06 -32.83 -17.62
C THR A 202 28.86 -32.03 -16.61
#